data_AF-A0A1I7XI02-F1
#
_entry.id   AF-A0A1I7XI02-F1
#
_cell.length_a   1.000
_cell.length_b   1.000
_cell.length_c   1.000
_cell.angle_alpha   90.00
_cell.angle_beta   90.00
_cell.angle_gamma   90.00
#
_symmetry.space_group_name_H-M   'P 1'
#
loop_
_entity.id
_entity.type
_entity.pdbx_description
1 polymer ?
#
loop_
_entity_poly.entity_id
_entity_poly.type
_entity_poly.pdbx_seq_one_letter_code
_entity_poly.pdbx_strand_id
1 'polypeptide(L)'
;MSRLLRSCVTRMALHRTVELNQEFGIVKDRPRSGRHRSVNTSVRKMVMKRILRVNNRSMRKMASDLNISPKSMRRVIKHEL
;
A
#
# COMPACT_ATOMS: atom_id res chain seq x y z
N MET A 1 -8.10 40.39 0.98
CA MET A 1 -7.92 40.33 -0.49
C MET A 1 -7.69 38.88 -0.92
N SER A 2 -8.75 38.10 -1.09
CA SER A 2 -8.64 36.74 -1.63
C SER A 2 -8.96 36.82 -3.11
N ARG A 3 -7.91 36.88 -3.95
CA ARG A 3 -8.05 36.99 -5.40
C ARG A 3 -8.89 35.83 -5.92
N LEU A 4 -9.82 36.19 -6.80
CA LEU A 4 -10.71 35.33 -7.55
C LEU A 4 -9.94 34.19 -8.23
N LEU A 5 -9.95 33.00 -7.65
CA LEU A 5 -9.77 31.78 -8.44
C LEU A 5 -11.11 31.49 -9.11
N ARG A 6 -11.28 32.08 -10.30
CA ARG A 6 -12.32 31.76 -11.29
C ARG A 6 -12.07 30.34 -11.81
N SER A 7 -12.19 29.37 -10.92
CA SER A 7 -11.92 27.97 -11.16
C SER A 7 -13.25 27.25 -11.31
N CYS A 8 -13.37 26.38 -12.31
CA CYS A 8 -14.54 25.54 -12.55
C CYS A 8 -14.62 24.40 -11.51
N VAL A 9 -14.41 24.72 -10.24
CA VAL A 9 -14.29 23.77 -9.13
C VAL A 9 -15.54 23.92 -8.27
N THR A 10 -16.17 22.80 -7.93
CA THR A 10 -17.36 22.81 -7.09
C THR A 10 -17.03 23.42 -5.72
N ARG A 11 -17.93 24.27 -5.21
CA ARG A 11 -17.79 24.93 -3.90
C ARG A 11 -17.47 23.93 -2.77
N MET A 12 -18.02 22.71 -2.88
CA MET A 12 -17.78 21.61 -1.94
C MET A 12 -16.35 21.07 -2.00
N ALA A 13 -15.73 20.99 -3.20
CA ALA A 13 -14.34 20.60 -3.34
C ALA A 13 -13.40 21.66 -2.73
N LEU A 14 -13.67 22.95 -2.96
CA LEU A 14 -12.92 24.04 -2.34
C LEU A 14 -12.95 23.98 -0.81
N HIS A 15 -14.14 23.77 -0.22
CA HIS A 15 -14.29 23.66 1.23
C HIS A 15 -13.46 22.53 1.81
N ARG A 16 -13.55 21.34 1.21
CA ARG A 16 -12.77 20.16 1.62
C ARG A 16 -11.27 20.40 1.53
N THR A 17 -10.79 21.08 0.48
CA THR A 17 -9.37 21.41 0.34
C THR A 17 -8.90 22.38 1.43
N VAL A 18 -9.72 23.37 1.80
CA VAL A 18 -9.39 24.32 2.89
C VAL A 18 -9.35 23.61 4.24
N GLU A 19 -10.34 22.79 4.57
CA GLU A 19 -10.37 21.99 5.81
C GLU A 19 -9.15 21.06 5.90
N LEU A 20 -8.83 20.33 4.83
CA LEU A 20 -7.66 19.43 4.79
C LEU A 20 -6.34 20.19 4.97
N ASN A 21 -6.22 21.38 4.38
CA ASN A 21 -5.04 22.23 4.56
C ASN A 21 -4.91 22.72 6.01
N GLN A 22 -6.02 23.04 6.67
CA GLN A 22 -6.00 23.51 8.05
C GLN A 22 -5.71 22.37 9.05
N GLU A 23 -6.21 21.16 8.79
CA GLU A 23 -5.96 19.97 9.62
C GLU A 23 -4.54 19.42 9.47
N PHE A 24 -4.00 19.35 8.25
CA PHE A 24 -2.75 18.64 7.98
C PHE A 24 -1.60 19.53 7.48
N GLY A 25 -1.86 20.77 7.07
CA GLY A 25 -0.85 21.69 6.55
C GLY A 25 -0.27 21.29 5.20
N ILE A 26 -0.92 20.38 4.46
CA ILE A 26 -0.40 19.78 3.23
C ILE A 26 -1.27 20.19 2.04
N VAL A 27 -0.67 20.91 1.09
CA VAL A 27 -1.31 21.34 -0.17
C VAL A 27 -1.38 20.22 -1.23
N LYS A 28 -0.65 19.12 -1.01
CA LYS A 28 -0.64 17.97 -1.93
C LYS A 28 -1.87 17.09 -1.74
N ASP A 29 -2.31 16.46 -2.83
CA ASP A 29 -3.38 15.48 -2.79
C ASP A 29 -3.06 14.33 -1.82
N ARG A 30 -4.05 13.98 -0.99
CA ARG A 30 -3.95 12.85 -0.08
C ARG A 30 -3.84 11.56 -0.91
N PRO A 31 -2.92 10.64 -0.55
CA PRO A 31 -2.92 9.31 -1.16
C PRO A 31 -4.30 8.68 -1.01
N ARG A 32 -4.77 8.02 -2.06
CA ARG A 32 -6.11 7.45 -2.12
C ARG A 32 -6.36 6.57 -0.88
N SER A 33 -7.42 6.89 -0.16
CA SER A 33 -7.90 6.06 0.94
C SER A 33 -8.25 4.66 0.41
N GLY A 34 -7.65 3.64 1.00
CA GLY A 34 -7.88 2.26 0.63
C GLY A 34 -6.74 1.36 1.07
N ARG A 35 -7.06 0.11 1.43
CA ARG A 35 -6.03 -0.90 1.72
C ARG A 35 -5.30 -1.21 0.42
N HIS A 36 -3.99 -0.96 0.39
CA HIS A 36 -3.15 -1.37 -0.75
C HIS A 36 -3.30 -2.88 -0.97
N ARG A 37 -3.93 -3.24 -2.09
CA ARG A 37 -3.97 -4.62 -2.59
C ARG A 37 -2.92 -4.74 -3.68
N SER A 38 -1.71 -5.17 -3.33
CA SER A 38 -0.76 -5.64 -4.33
C SER A 38 -1.17 -7.04 -4.79
N VAL A 39 -0.80 -7.40 -6.03
CA VAL A 39 -0.93 -8.78 -6.55
C VAL A 39 -0.27 -9.80 -5.60
N ASN A 40 0.72 -9.36 -4.82
CA ASN A 40 1.47 -10.19 -3.87
C ASN A 40 0.76 -10.41 -2.52
N THR A 41 -0.40 -9.80 -2.26
CA THR A 41 -1.09 -9.97 -0.96
C THR A 41 -1.53 -11.42 -0.68
N SER A 42 -1.90 -12.19 -1.71
CA SER A 42 -2.21 -13.62 -1.59
C SER A 42 -0.94 -14.43 -1.30
N VAL A 43 0.14 -14.14 -2.02
CA VAL A 43 1.47 -14.74 -1.83
C VAL A 43 1.97 -14.53 -0.41
N ARG A 44 1.91 -13.30 0.10
CA ARG A 44 2.31 -12.99 1.48
C ARG A 44 1.55 -13.83 2.50
N LYS A 45 0.22 -13.93 2.37
CA LYS A 45 -0.61 -14.75 3.26
C LYS A 45 -0.23 -16.24 3.19
N MET A 46 0.06 -16.76 1.99
CA MET A 46 0.48 -18.14 1.81
C MET A 46 1.85 -18.42 2.43
N VAL A 47 2.83 -17.53 2.22
CA VAL A 47 4.17 -17.63 2.81
C VAL A 47 4.08 -17.58 4.34
N MET A 48 3.32 -16.63 4.90
CA MET A 48 3.11 -16.52 6.35
C MET A 48 2.49 -17.79 6.93
N LYS A 49 1.43 -18.32 6.30
CA LYS A 49 0.83 -19.60 6.71
C LYS A 49 1.83 -20.76 6.64
N ARG A 50 2.75 -20.77 5.69
CA ARG A 50 3.73 -21.85 5.53
C ARG A 50 4.83 -21.79 6.59
N ILE A 51 5.31 -20.58 6.93
CA ILE A 51 6.27 -20.36 8.02
C ILE A 51 5.66 -20.78 9.37
N LEU A 52 4.40 -20.41 9.63
CA LEU A 52 3.71 -20.81 10.85
C LEU A 52 3.53 -22.33 10.97
N ARG A 53 3.36 -23.04 9.85
CA ARG A 53 3.21 -24.50 9.83
C ARG A 53 4.55 -25.23 9.95
N VAL A 54 5.58 -24.74 9.26
CA VAL A 54 6.92 -25.34 9.23
C VAL A 54 7.96 -24.23 9.23
N ASN A 55 8.43 -23.86 10.41
CA ASN A 55 9.39 -22.78 10.63
C ASN A 55 10.79 -23.09 10.09
N ASN A 56 11.18 -24.37 10.05
CA ASN A 56 12.53 -24.80 9.64
C ASN A 56 12.71 -24.99 8.13
N ARG A 57 11.71 -24.61 7.32
CA ARG A 57 11.74 -24.86 5.87
C ARG A 57 12.54 -23.78 5.14
N SER A 58 13.42 -24.19 4.23
CA SER A 58 14.24 -23.24 3.47
C SER A 58 13.38 -22.39 2.51
N MET A 59 13.80 -21.13 2.32
CA MET A 59 13.15 -20.21 1.37
C MET A 59 13.09 -20.77 -0.06
N ARG A 60 14.14 -21.50 -0.48
CA ARG A 60 14.21 -22.12 -1.81
C ARG A 60 13.10 -23.16 -1.99
N LYS A 61 12.89 -24.03 -1.00
CA LYS A 61 11.81 -25.04 -1.04
C LYS A 61 10.43 -24.40 -1.00
N MET A 62 10.23 -23.38 -0.18
CA MET A 62 8.96 -22.62 -0.17
C MET A 62 8.69 -21.92 -1.51
N ALA A 63 9.74 -21.41 -2.17
CA ALA A 63 9.63 -20.76 -3.47
C ALA A 63 9.20 -21.76 -4.55
N SER A 64 9.82 -22.94 -4.59
CA SER A 64 9.43 -24.04 -5.47
C SER A 64 7.98 -24.49 -5.22
N ASP A 65 7.61 -24.74 -3.97
CA ASP A 65 6.26 -25.23 -3.63
C ASP A 65 5.13 -24.23 -3.97
N LEU A 66 5.46 -22.94 -4.03
CA LEU A 66 4.50 -21.87 -4.34
C LEU A 66 4.64 -21.37 -5.78
N ASN A 67 5.54 -21.96 -6.59
CA ASN A 67 5.89 -21.51 -7.95
C ASN A 67 6.26 -20.02 -8.03
N ILE A 68 7.02 -19.54 -7.04
CA ILE A 68 7.45 -18.14 -6.93
C ILE A 68 8.95 -18.07 -7.21
N SER A 69 9.39 -17.01 -7.88
CA SER A 69 10.83 -16.79 -8.05
C SER A 69 11.53 -16.67 -6.67
N PRO A 70 12.74 -17.24 -6.51
CA PRO A 70 13.50 -17.09 -5.27
C PRO A 70 13.74 -15.62 -4.87
N LYS A 71 13.85 -14.73 -5.86
CA LYS A 71 14.01 -13.27 -5.65
C LYS A 71 12.75 -12.64 -5.04
N SER A 72 11.57 -12.99 -5.55
CA SER A 72 10.30 -12.52 -5.00
C SER A 72 10.06 -13.08 -3.60
N MET A 73 10.37 -14.36 -3.35
CA MET A 73 10.29 -14.96 -2.02
C MET A 73 11.17 -14.22 -1.00
N ARG A 74 12.42 -13.90 -1.36
CA ARG A 74 13.32 -13.11 -0.51
C ARG A 74 12.77 -11.71 -0.23
N ARG A 75 12.18 -11.05 -1.23
CA ARG A 75 11.57 -9.72 -1.05
C ARG A 75 10.40 -9.78 -0.06
N VAL A 76 9.53 -10.77 -0.19
CA VAL A 76 8.38 -10.96 0.72
C VAL A 76 8.87 -11.18 2.15
N ILE A 77 9.86 -12.05 2.35
CA ILE A 77 10.39 -12.33 3.70
C ILE A 77 11.15 -11.14 4.30
N LYS A 78 11.89 -10.35 3.49
CA LYS A 78 12.71 -9.25 3.99
C LYS A 78 11.92 -7.95 4.23
N HIS A 79 10.89 -7.68 3.43
CA HIS A 79 10.23 -6.38 3.39
C HIS A 79 8.72 -6.43 3.70
N GLU A 80 8.08 -7.60 3.60
CA GLU A 80 6.62 -7.72 3.81
C GLU A 80 6.22 -8.56 5.03
N LEU A 81 7.13 -9.39 5.57
CA LEU A 81 7.02 -10.06 6.87
C LEU A 81 7.84 -9.31 7.91
#